data_AF-A0A804HME1-F1
#
_entry.id   AF-A0A804HME1-F1
#
_cell.length_a   1.000
_cell.length_b   1.000
_cell.length_c   1.000
_cell.angle_alpha   90.00
_cell.angle_beta   90.00
_cell.angle_gamma   90.00
#
_symmetry.space_group_name_H-M   'P 1'
#
loop_
_entity.id
_entity.type
_entity.pdbx_description
1 polymer ?
#
loop_
_entity_poly.entity_id
_entity_poly.type
_entity_poly.pdbx_seq_one_letter_code
_entity_poly.pdbx_strand_id
1 'polypeptide(L)'
;MKADDVAKKALNGIKSGQFVVACNFEGYLLHVATVGLSPQRSYFMAFVEILGVGFMRFVALCYQWSWFTSIEKWHAKMKSG
;
A
#
# COMPACT_ATOMS: atom_id res chain seq x y z
N MET A 1 2.91 -12.08 13.24
CA MET A 1 4.32 -12.41 12.91
C MET A 1 5.21 -11.87 14.01
N LYS A 2 6.23 -12.62 14.42
CA LYS A 2 7.27 -12.08 15.31
C LYS A 2 8.30 -11.31 14.48
N ALA A 3 9.13 -10.50 15.14
CA ALA A 3 10.16 -9.69 14.47
C ALA A 3 11.14 -10.55 13.65
N ASP A 4 11.50 -11.73 14.16
CA ASP A 4 12.39 -12.68 13.46
C ASP A 4 11.77 -13.20 12.16
N ASP A 5 10.45 -13.46 12.15
CA ASP A 5 9.74 -13.92 10.95
C ASP A 5 9.76 -12.84 9.86
N VAL A 6 9.58 -11.58 10.26
CA VAL A 6 9.62 -10.42 9.36
C VAL A 6 11.01 -10.26 8.78
N ALA A 7 12.05 -10.30 9.62
CA ALA A 7 13.43 -10.16 9.19
C ALA A 7 13.84 -11.27 8.22
N LYS A 8 13.46 -12.53 8.49
CA LYS A 8 13.75 -13.67 7.62
C LYS A 8 13.03 -13.55 6.27
N LYS A 9 11.77 -13.10 6.27
CA LYS A 9 10.99 -12.86 5.04
C LYS A 9 11.62 -11.75 4.20
N ALA A 10 12.02 -10.65 4.84
CA ALA A 10 12.68 -9.51 4.18
C ALA A 10 14.00 -9.94 3.54
N LEU A 11 14.85 -10.66 4.29
CA LEU A 11 16.15 -11.13 3.82
C LEU A 11 16.03 -12.09 2.63
N ASN A 12 15.05 -13.01 2.67
CA ASN A 12 14.79 -13.93 1.57
C ASN A 12 14.26 -13.22 0.31
N GLY A 13 13.41 -12.20 0.47
CA GLY A 13 12.94 -11.38 -0.64
C GLY A 13 14.07 -10.62 -1.33
N ILE A 14 14.96 -9.99 -0.55
CA ILE A 14 16.12 -9.27 -1.11
C ILE A 14 17.00 -10.23 -1.93
N LYS A 15 17.31 -11.41 -1.37
CA LYS A 15 18.08 -12.46 -2.06
C LYS A 15 17.42 -12.92 -3.36
N SER A 16 16.09 -13.04 -3.40
CA SER A 16 15.39 -13.63 -4.54
C SER A 16 15.13 -12.66 -5.68
N GLY A 17 14.76 -11.43 -5.38
CA GLY A 17 13.91 -10.74 -6.37
C GLY A 17 13.46 -9.36 -5.97
N GLN A 18 13.22 -9.25 -4.69
CA GLN A 18 12.09 -8.49 -4.26
C GLN A 18 12.60 -7.61 -3.13
N PHE A 19 12.91 -6.38 -3.52
CA PHE A 19 13.32 -5.34 -2.60
C PHE A 19 12.15 -4.80 -1.77
N VAL A 20 10.94 -5.32 -2.00
CA VAL A 20 9.81 -5.04 -1.15
C VAL A 20 9.15 -6.33 -0.71
N VAL A 21 9.08 -6.49 0.60
CA VAL A 21 8.50 -7.66 1.25
C VAL A 21 7.32 -7.19 2.08
N ALA A 22 6.13 -7.31 1.52
CA ALA A 22 4.91 -7.02 2.25
C ALA A 22 4.70 -8.06 3.35
N CYS A 23 4.66 -7.59 4.60
CA CYS A 23 4.40 -8.44 5.75
C CYS A 23 2.89 -8.60 6.01
N ASN A 24 2.07 -7.58 5.72
CA ASN A 24 0.62 -7.58 5.91
C ASN A 24 -0.09 -6.96 4.69
N PHE A 25 -1.43 -7.04 4.65
CA PHE A 25 -2.26 -6.43 3.59
C PHE A 25 -1.97 -4.93 3.44
N GLU A 26 -1.88 -4.20 4.55
CA GLU A 26 -1.53 -2.78 4.55
C GLU A 26 -0.09 -2.54 4.04
N GLY A 27 0.85 -3.43 4.38
CA GLY A 27 2.21 -3.39 3.84
C GLY A 27 2.25 -3.68 2.34
N TYR A 28 1.31 -4.48 1.82
CA TYR A 28 1.17 -4.71 0.39
C TYR A 28 0.58 -3.48 -0.30
N LEU A 29 -0.45 -2.86 0.26
CA LEU A 29 -0.98 -1.60 -0.25
C LEU A 29 0.10 -0.50 -0.28
N LEU A 30 0.90 -0.40 0.79
CA LEU A 30 2.00 0.56 0.88
C LEU A 30 3.10 0.26 -0.13
N HIS A 31 3.44 -1.01 -0.33
CA HIS A 31 4.35 -1.42 -1.41
C HIS A 31 3.81 -0.99 -2.78
N VAL A 32 2.54 -1.26 -3.05
CA VAL A 32 1.90 -0.91 -4.33
C VAL A 32 1.78 0.61 -4.50
N ALA A 33 1.73 1.39 -3.41
CA ALA A 33 1.82 2.83 -3.48
C ALA A 33 3.25 3.36 -3.78
N THR A 34 4.29 2.55 -3.57
CA THR A 34 5.70 2.95 -3.61
C THR A 34 6.55 2.17 -4.62
N VAL A 35 5.93 1.41 -5.53
CA VAL A 35 6.60 0.44 -6.44
C VAL A 35 7.64 1.05 -7.39
N GLY A 36 7.75 2.37 -7.52
CA GLY A 36 8.79 3.04 -8.30
C GLY A 36 10.11 3.32 -7.56
N LEU A 37 10.18 3.10 -6.24
CA LEU A 37 11.36 3.45 -5.42
C LEU A 37 12.34 2.30 -5.21
N SER A 38 12.00 1.10 -5.69
CA SER A 38 12.83 -0.10 -5.54
C SER A 38 13.39 -0.57 -6.90
N PRO A 39 14.59 -1.20 -6.94
CA PRO A 39 15.15 -1.71 -8.20
C PRO A 39 14.21 -2.75 -8.84
N GLN A 40 13.56 -2.38 -9.93
CA GLN A 40 12.70 -3.28 -10.71
C GLN A 40 13.58 -4.22 -11.54
N ARG A 41 13.31 -5.53 -11.45
CA ARG A 41 14.11 -6.57 -12.13
C ARG A 41 13.63 -6.89 -13.54
N SER A 42 12.51 -6.31 -13.97
CA SER A 42 11.90 -6.58 -15.27
C SER A 42 11.10 -5.38 -15.79
N TYR A 43 11.28 -5.07 -17.08
CA TYR A 43 10.52 -4.03 -17.78
C TYR A 43 9.02 -4.31 -17.81
N PHE A 44 8.62 -5.58 -17.93
CA PHE A 44 7.21 -5.94 -17.93
C PHE A 44 6.57 -5.72 -16.55
N MET A 45 7.32 -6.04 -15.49
CA MET A 45 6.87 -5.78 -14.12
C MET A 45 6.75 -4.27 -13.87
N ALA A 46 7.69 -3.47 -14.39
CA ALA A 46 7.61 -2.02 -14.32
C ALA A 46 6.36 -1.45 -15.00
N PHE A 47 6.00 -1.96 -16.18
CA PHE A 47 4.80 -1.56 -16.89
C PHE A 47 3.52 -1.87 -16.10
N VAL A 48 3.42 -3.09 -15.56
CA VAL A 48 2.27 -3.51 -14.74
C VAL A 48 2.18 -2.69 -13.46
N GLU A 49 3.31 -2.40 -12.83
CA GLU A 49 3.36 -1.57 -11.61
C GLU A 49 2.92 -0.13 -11.88
N ILE A 50 3.33 0.49 -12.99
CA ILE A 50 2.90 1.84 -13.35
C ILE A 50 1.37 1.90 -13.54
N LEU A 51 0.80 0.95 -14.28
CA LEU A 51 -0.66 0.89 -14.48
C LEU A 51 -1.40 0.58 -13.17
N GLY A 52 -0.86 -0.34 -12.37
CA GLY A 52 -1.40 -0.73 -11.07
C GLY A 52 -1.42 0.42 -10.06
N VAL A 53 -0.35 1.22 -10.00
CA VAL A 53 -0.25 2.41 -9.12
C VAL A 53 -1.35 3.41 -9.42
N GLY A 54 -1.62 3.69 -10.69
CA GLY A 54 -2.67 4.62 -11.11
C GLY A 54 -4.05 4.16 -10.62
N PHE A 55 -4.38 2.88 -10.85
CA PHE A 55 -5.64 2.29 -10.39
C PHE A 55 -5.76 2.28 -8.86
N MET A 56 -4.70 1.87 -8.17
CA MET A 56 -4.68 1.78 -6.71
C MET A 56 -4.80 3.16 -6.06
N ARG A 57 -4.22 4.19 -6.68
CA ARG A 57 -4.40 5.58 -6.25
C ARG A 57 -5.86 6.03 -6.36
N PHE A 58 -6.56 5.62 -7.42
CA PHE A 58 -7.99 5.89 -7.56
C PHE A 58 -8.82 5.22 -6.46
N VAL A 59 -8.59 3.92 -6.21
CA VAL A 59 -9.26 3.19 -5.12
C VAL A 59 -9.00 3.84 -3.75
N ALA A 60 -7.76 4.26 -3.50
CA ALA A 60 -7.39 4.96 -2.26
C ALA A 60 -8.17 6.28 -2.09
N LEU A 61 -8.35 7.06 -3.16
CA LEU A 61 -9.15 8.29 -3.13
C LEU A 61 -10.62 8.01 -2.79
N CYS A 62 -11.22 6.95 -3.34
CA CYS A 62 -12.59 6.55 -2.97
C CYS A 62 -12.70 6.19 -1.48
N TYR A 63 -11.72 5.48 -0.94
CA TYR A 63 -11.67 5.13 0.48
C TYR A 63 -11.52 6.37 1.36
N GLN A 64 -10.61 7.29 0.99
CA GLN A 64 -10.44 8.57 1.68
C GLN A 64 -11.73 9.41 1.67
N TRP A 65 -12.49 9.39 0.57
CA TRP A 65 -13.78 10.08 0.50
C TRP A 65 -14.76 9.55 1.54
N SER A 66 -14.87 8.22 1.68
CA SER A 66 -15.72 7.60 2.71
C SER A 66 -15.35 8.03 4.13
N TRP A 67 -14.04 8.18 4.40
CA TRP A 67 -13.55 8.70 5.68
C TRP A 67 -13.91 10.16 5.90
N PHE A 68 -13.71 11.02 4.89
CA PHE A 68 -14.13 12.42 4.96
C PHE A 68 -15.63 12.55 5.23
N THR A 69 -16.46 11.77 4.55
CA THR A 69 -17.91 11.74 4.82
C THR A 69 -18.23 11.26 6.24
N SER A 70 -17.47 10.32 6.78
CA SER A 70 -17.67 9.85 8.16
C SER A 70 -17.30 10.91 9.20
N ILE A 71 -16.20 11.63 8.96
CA ILE A 71 -15.76 12.77 9.77
C ILE A 71 -16.80 13.90 9.71
N GLU A 72 -17.29 14.24 8.52
CA GLU A 72 -18.33 15.25 8.32
C GLU A 72 -19.60 14.90 9.10
N LYS A 73 -20.08 13.66 9.01
CA LYS A 73 -21.24 13.17 9.77
C LYS A 73 -21.01 13.24 11.28
N TRP A 74 -19.80 12.93 11.76
CA TRP A 74 -19.46 13.02 13.18
C TRP A 74 -19.48 14.48 13.67
N HIS A 75 -18.88 15.40 12.92
CA HIS A 75 -18.92 16.83 13.25
C HIS A 75 -20.34 17.40 13.21
N ALA A 76 -21.17 16.99 12.24
CA ALA A 76 -22.57 17.39 12.17
C ALA A 76 -23.35 16.93 13.41
N LYS A 77 -23.12 15.70 13.87
CA LYS A 77 -23.75 15.13 15.07
C LYS A 77 -23.36 15.88 16.35
N MET A 78 -22.09 16.31 16.48
CA MET A 78 -21.63 17.08 17.64
C MET A 78 -22.12 18.52 17.67
N LYS A 79 -22.52 19.10 16.52
CA LYS A 79 -23.07 20.47 16.46
C LYS A 79 -24.55 20.53 16.82
N SER A 80 -25.24 19.39 16.84
CA SER A 80 -26.68 19.26 17.05
C SER A 80 -27.09 18.73 18.43
N GLY A 81 -26.15 18.49 19.34
CA GLY A 81 -26.39 18.12 20.74
C GLY A 81 -25.74 19.11 21.68
#